data_AF-A0A410Q5T8-F1
#
_entry.id   AF-A0A410Q5T8-F1
#
_cell.length_a   1.000
_cell.length_b   1.000
_cell.length_c   1.000
_cell.angle_alpha   90.00
_cell.angle_beta   90.00
_cell.angle_gamma   90.00
#
_symmetry.space_group_name_H-M   'P 1'
#
loop_
_entity.id
_entity.type
_entity.pdbx_description
1 polymer ?
#
loop_
_entity_poly.entity_id
_entity_poly.type
_entity_poly.pdbx_seq_one_letter_code
_entity_poly.pdbx_strand_id
1 'polypeptide(L)'
;MNSRFLHTNFTVLNLDKSLEFYSRALGLKEVRRITPPDGSFLIVFLGDGQTDYNLELTWYRDRKEPYNLGDNEIHLAVKVPDKKAAYALHKEMGCICYENHDMNLYFISDPDGYWIEILD
;
A
#
# COMPACT_ATOMS: atom_id res chain seq x y z
N MET A 1 25.26 6.42 16.20
CA MET A 1 24.80 6.23 14.80
C MET A 1 23.30 6.42 14.81
N ASN A 2 22.77 7.29 13.95
CA ASN A 2 21.34 7.59 13.91
C ASN A 2 20.77 7.06 12.59
N SER A 3 19.80 6.16 12.66
CA SER A 3 19.09 5.62 11.50
C SER A 3 17.76 6.35 11.30
N ARG A 4 17.25 6.35 10.06
CA ARG A 4 15.94 6.93 9.71
C ARG A 4 15.20 5.99 8.77
N PHE A 5 13.89 5.86 8.95
CA PHE A 5 13.02 5.14 8.03
C PHE A 5 12.90 5.89 6.69
N LEU A 6 12.87 5.14 5.59
CA LEU A 6 12.80 5.68 4.23
C LEU A 6 11.59 5.16 3.47
N HIS A 7 11.38 3.84 3.47
CA HIS A 7 10.28 3.22 2.76
C HIS A 7 9.99 1.82 3.28
N THR A 8 8.79 1.32 2.96
CA THR A 8 8.44 -0.11 2.93
C THR A 8 8.20 -0.51 1.49
N ASN A 9 8.68 -1.69 1.10
CA ASN A 9 8.47 -2.23 -0.24
C ASN A 9 7.36 -3.28 -0.25
N PHE A 10 6.41 -3.13 -1.17
CA PHE A 10 5.50 -4.19 -1.60
C PHE A 10 5.80 -4.58 -3.05
N THR A 11 5.89 -5.87 -3.30
CA THR A 11 6.00 -6.38 -4.68
C THR A 11 4.60 -6.68 -5.20
N VAL A 12 4.25 -6.10 -6.35
CA VAL A 12 2.89 -6.10 -6.91
C VAL A 12 2.83 -6.75 -8.29
N LEU A 13 1.72 -7.43 -8.58
CA LEU A 13 1.53 -8.14 -9.85
C LEU A 13 1.08 -7.20 -10.98
N ASN A 14 0.22 -6.23 -10.65
CA ASN A 14 -0.31 -5.26 -11.61
C ASN A 14 -0.12 -3.84 -11.09
N LEU A 15 0.89 -3.16 -11.61
CA LEU A 15 1.27 -1.82 -11.15
C LEU A 15 0.11 -0.83 -11.25
N ASP A 16 -0.62 -0.79 -12.36
CA ASP A 16 -1.68 0.20 -12.58
C ASP A 16 -2.84 0.01 -11.58
N LYS A 17 -3.23 -1.24 -11.30
CA LYS A 17 -4.24 -1.55 -10.27
C LYS A 17 -3.78 -1.12 -8.88
N SER A 18 -2.52 -1.34 -8.54
CA SER A 18 -1.98 -0.89 -7.25
C SER A 18 -1.95 0.64 -7.17
N LEU A 19 -1.51 1.34 -8.22
CA LEU A 19 -1.51 2.81 -8.26
C LEU A 19 -2.91 3.39 -8.11
N GLU A 20 -3.90 2.83 -8.81
CA GLU A 20 -5.30 3.23 -8.68
C GLU A 20 -5.82 3.00 -7.26
N PHE A 21 -5.55 1.81 -6.69
CA PHE A 21 -5.95 1.45 -5.34
C PHE A 21 -5.39 2.43 -4.30
N TYR A 22 -4.07 2.64 -4.27
CA TYR A 22 -3.43 3.50 -3.27
C TYR A 22 -3.80 4.97 -3.44
N SER A 23 -4.00 5.44 -4.68
CA SER A 23 -4.51 6.79 -4.94
C SER A 23 -5.96 6.98 -4.47
N ARG A 24 -6.83 5.97 -4.65
CA ARG A 24 -8.25 6.08 -4.27
C ARG A 24 -8.46 5.84 -2.78
N ALA A 25 -7.94 4.75 -2.24
CA ALA A 25 -8.15 4.36 -0.84
C ALA A 25 -7.46 5.33 0.13
N LEU A 26 -6.21 5.68 -0.16
CA LEU A 26 -5.34 6.39 0.79
C LEU A 26 -4.90 7.77 0.31
N GLY A 27 -5.25 8.17 -0.92
CA GLY A 27 -4.83 9.46 -1.47
C GLY A 27 -3.35 9.55 -1.83
N LEU A 28 -2.58 8.44 -1.75
CA LEU A 28 -1.15 8.45 -2.02
C LEU A 28 -0.86 8.80 -3.49
N LYS A 29 0.26 9.49 -3.72
CA LYS A 29 0.66 9.95 -5.06
C LYS A 29 2.06 9.49 -5.41
N GLU A 30 2.27 9.18 -6.68
CA GLU A 30 3.62 8.90 -7.20
C GLU A 30 4.51 10.13 -7.04
N VAL A 31 5.64 9.93 -6.35
CA VAL A 31 6.65 10.97 -6.11
C VAL A 31 7.97 10.66 -6.80
N ARG A 32 8.22 9.40 -7.16
CA ARG A 32 9.44 8.96 -7.85
C ARG A 32 9.24 7.64 -8.56
N ARG A 33 9.90 7.46 -9.72
CA ARG A 33 9.90 6.22 -10.49
C ARG A 33 11.31 5.86 -10.96
N ILE A 34 11.62 4.57 -10.93
CA ILE A 34 12.83 4.00 -11.53
C ILE A 34 12.40 3.06 -12.66
N THR A 35 12.97 3.31 -13.84
CA THR A 35 12.74 2.49 -15.04
C THR A 35 14.09 2.02 -15.57
N PRO A 36 14.38 0.70 -15.56
CA PRO A 36 15.57 0.16 -16.17
C PRO A 36 15.46 0.22 -17.71
N PRO A 37 16.58 0.34 -18.45
CA PRO A 37 16.56 0.45 -19.91
C PRO A 37 15.87 -0.72 -20.64
N ASP A 38 15.92 -1.92 -20.05
CA ASP A 38 15.35 -3.14 -20.62
C ASP A 38 13.89 -3.39 -20.22
N GLY A 39 13.33 -2.55 -19.34
CA GLY A 39 11.97 -2.68 -18.82
C GLY A 39 11.70 -3.98 -18.05
N SER A 40 12.71 -4.61 -17.46
CA SER A 40 12.54 -5.87 -16.72
C SER A 40 11.71 -5.70 -15.43
N PHE A 41 11.81 -4.53 -14.81
CA PHE A 41 11.07 -4.16 -13.61
C PHE A 41 10.69 -2.68 -13.64
N LEU A 42 9.79 -2.27 -12.77
CA LEU A 42 9.53 -0.87 -12.43
C LEU A 42 9.53 -0.74 -10.91
N ILE A 43 10.06 0.37 -10.40
CA ILE A 43 9.91 0.74 -8.99
C ILE A 43 9.21 2.09 -8.94
N VAL A 44 8.12 2.19 -8.20
CA VAL A 44 7.35 3.43 -8.02
C VAL A 44 7.22 3.73 -6.54
N PHE A 45 7.56 4.95 -6.15
CA PHE A 45 7.44 5.44 -4.78
C PHE A 45 6.18 6.28 -4.67
N LEU A 46 5.35 5.94 -3.69
CA LEU A 46 4.13 6.65 -3.33
C LEU A 46 4.33 7.40 -2.02
N GLY A 47 4.00 8.69 -2.01
CA GLY A 47 4.09 9.55 -0.84
C GLY A 47 2.70 9.99 -0.34
N ASP A 48 2.63 10.29 0.96
CA ASP A 48 1.45 10.84 1.64
C ASP A 48 1.39 12.38 1.59
N GLY A 49 2.45 13.03 1.10
CA GLY A 49 2.59 14.49 1.06
C GLY A 49 2.84 15.15 2.42
N GLN A 50 3.10 14.37 3.47
CA GLN A 50 3.28 14.83 4.85
C GLN A 50 4.62 14.38 5.44
N THR A 51 5.08 13.19 5.07
CA THR A 51 6.33 12.60 5.53
C THR A 51 7.28 12.37 4.36
N ASP A 52 8.56 12.21 4.66
CA ASP A 52 9.54 11.75 3.67
C ASP A 52 9.52 10.21 3.49
N TYR A 53 8.64 9.51 4.20
CA TYR A 53 8.50 8.06 4.13
C TYR A 53 7.63 7.66 2.94
N ASN A 54 8.00 6.59 2.24
CA ASN A 54 7.32 6.19 1.02
C ASN A 54 6.85 4.74 1.08
N LEU A 55 5.73 4.46 0.43
CA LEU A 55 5.42 3.11 -0.02
C LEU A 55 6.11 2.87 -1.36
N GLU A 56 7.04 1.92 -1.42
CA GLU A 56 7.71 1.50 -2.64
C GLU A 56 6.95 0.31 -3.25
N LEU A 57 6.54 0.42 -4.51
CA LEU A 57 5.94 -0.66 -5.29
C LEU A 57 6.97 -1.19 -6.29
N THR A 58 7.29 -2.48 -6.21
CA THR A 58 8.12 -3.16 -7.20
C THR A 58 7.26 -4.05 -8.09
N TRP A 59 7.33 -3.81 -9.39
CA TRP A 59 6.65 -4.62 -10.40
C TRP A 59 7.68 -5.30 -11.30
N TYR A 60 7.49 -6.59 -11.60
CA TYR A 60 8.33 -7.36 -12.52
C TYR A 60 7.55 -7.72 -13.77
N ARG A 61 8.09 -7.38 -14.95
CA ARG A 61 7.42 -7.61 -16.24
C ARG A 61 7.02 -9.06 -16.48
N ASP A 62 7.92 -9.96 -16.09
CA ASP A 62 7.82 -11.38 -16.44
C ASP A 62 7.06 -12.19 -15.36
N ARG A 63 6.72 -11.57 -14.21
CA ARG A 63 5.84 -12.19 -13.21
C ARG A 63 4.41 -12.27 -13.74
N LYS A 64 3.79 -13.46 -13.65
CA LYS A 64 2.38 -13.69 -14.04
C LYS A 64 1.52 -14.26 -12.91
N GLU A 65 2.14 -14.90 -11.93
CA GLU A 65 1.45 -15.51 -10.79
C GLU A 65 1.39 -14.57 -9.59
N PRO A 66 0.32 -14.61 -8.76
CA PRO A 66 0.26 -13.89 -7.49
C PRO A 66 1.45 -14.20 -6.58
N TYR A 67 1.79 -13.26 -5.70
CA TYR A 67 2.80 -13.50 -4.66
C TYR A 67 2.22 -14.34 -3.53
N ASN A 68 3.05 -15.20 -2.95
CA ASN A 68 2.74 -15.85 -1.68
C ASN A 68 3.38 -15.02 -0.57
N LEU A 69 2.55 -14.38 0.25
CA LEU A 69 3.01 -13.50 1.33
C LEU A 69 3.45 -14.27 2.59
N GLY A 70 3.25 -15.60 2.61
CA GLY A 70 3.51 -16.45 3.76
C GLY A 70 2.51 -16.23 4.89
N ASP A 71 2.82 -16.81 6.06
CA ASP A 71 1.93 -16.78 7.23
C ASP A 71 2.31 -15.69 8.25
N ASN A 72 3.30 -14.85 7.93
CA ASN A 72 3.75 -13.80 8.84
C ASN A 72 2.76 -12.64 8.85
N GLU A 73 2.49 -12.11 10.03
CA GLU A 73 1.77 -10.84 10.17
C GLU A 73 2.72 -9.70 9.78
N ILE A 74 2.44 -9.08 8.64
CA ILE A 74 3.12 -7.88 8.14
C ILE A 74 2.07 -6.90 7.64
N HIS A 75 2.20 -5.63 8.01
CA HIS A 75 1.31 -4.58 7.52
C HIS A 75 2.01 -3.22 7.44
N LEU A 76 1.43 -2.33 6.63
CA LEU A 76 1.70 -0.90 6.68
C LEU A 76 0.62 -0.24 7.54
N ALA A 77 0.99 0.66 8.44
CA ALA A 77 0.00 1.45 9.19
C ALA A 77 -0.08 2.87 8.63
N VAL A 78 -1.30 3.39 8.52
CA VAL A 78 -1.56 4.77 8.10
C VAL A 78 -2.60 5.43 9.00
N LYS A 79 -2.43 6.73 9.22
CA LYS A 79 -3.41 7.58 9.87
C LYS A 79 -4.25 8.29 8.81
N VAL A 80 -5.56 8.23 8.93
CA VAL A 80 -6.50 8.95 8.06
C VAL A 80 -7.12 10.13 8.81
N PRO A 81 -7.41 11.26 8.13
CA PRO A 81 -7.95 12.46 8.78
C PRO A 81 -9.39 12.28 9.28
N ASP A 82 -10.19 11.45 8.60
CA ASP A 82 -11.55 11.09 8.99
C ASP A 82 -11.73 9.58 8.80
N LYS A 83 -11.61 8.83 9.90
CA LYS A 83 -11.72 7.37 9.88
C LYS A 83 -13.12 6.88 9.50
N LYS A 84 -14.17 7.65 9.79
CA LYS A 84 -15.54 7.28 9.44
C LYS A 84 -15.77 7.41 7.93
N ALA A 85 -15.29 8.50 7.32
CA ALA A 85 -15.34 8.70 5.88
C ALA A 85 -14.48 7.66 5.15
N ALA A 86 -13.25 7.42 5.63
CA ALA A 86 -12.37 6.39 5.08
C ALA A 86 -13.01 5.00 5.15
N TYR A 87 -13.62 4.65 6.28
CA TYR A 87 -14.31 3.37 6.45
C TYR A 87 -15.45 3.19 5.45
N ALA A 88 -16.28 4.22 5.25
CA ALA A 88 -17.36 4.17 4.27
C ALA A 88 -16.84 3.96 2.83
N LEU A 89 -15.77 4.66 2.45
CA LEU A 89 -15.11 4.49 1.15
C LEU A 89 -14.51 3.08 1.00
N HIS A 90 -13.77 2.59 2.00
CA HIS A 90 -13.15 1.27 1.94
C HIS A 90 -14.18 0.15 1.90
N LYS A 91 -15.34 0.35 2.55
CA LYS A 91 -16.49 -0.56 2.45
C LYS A 91 -17.11 -0.56 1.06
N GLU A 92 -17.26 0.60 0.42
CA GLU A 92 -17.71 0.72 -0.97
C GLU A 92 -16.73 0.05 -1.94
N MET A 93 -15.43 0.21 -1.69
CA MET A 93 -14.36 -0.44 -2.46
C MET A 93 -14.29 -1.96 -2.24
N GLY A 94 -14.97 -2.48 -1.20
CA GLY A 94 -14.94 -3.90 -0.87
C GLY A 94 -13.56 -4.40 -0.42
N CYS A 95 -12.70 -3.52 0.11
CA CYS A 95 -11.33 -3.86 0.44
C CYS A 95 -11.07 -4.07 1.95
N ILE A 96 -12.07 -3.88 2.82
CA ILE A 96 -11.94 -4.18 4.24
C ILE A 96 -11.80 -5.69 4.43
N CYS A 97 -10.70 -6.14 5.03
CA CYS A 97 -10.40 -7.56 5.23
C CYS A 97 -10.50 -7.99 6.70
N TYR A 98 -10.43 -7.05 7.65
CA TYR A 98 -10.55 -7.33 9.07
C TYR A 98 -11.00 -6.09 9.86
N GLU A 99 -11.82 -6.27 10.90
CA GLU A 99 -12.30 -5.21 11.77
C GLU A 99 -12.06 -5.59 13.24
N ASN A 100 -11.47 -4.69 14.02
CA ASN A 100 -11.28 -4.85 15.46
C ASN A 100 -11.94 -3.69 16.20
N HIS A 101 -13.17 -3.94 16.67
CA HIS A 101 -13.96 -2.93 17.37
C HIS A 101 -13.42 -2.59 18.76
N ASP A 102 -12.77 -3.54 19.44
CA ASP A 102 -12.20 -3.32 20.78
C ASP A 102 -11.00 -2.37 20.74
N MET A 103 -10.21 -2.45 19.67
CA MET A 103 -9.06 -1.57 19.42
C MET A 103 -9.41 -0.34 18.57
N ASN A 104 -10.67 -0.20 18.13
CA ASN A 104 -11.12 0.88 17.24
C ASN A 104 -10.25 1.01 15.97
N LEU A 105 -9.94 -0.10 15.30
CA LEU A 105 -9.16 -0.12 14.06
C LEU A 105 -9.73 -1.15 13.07
N TYR A 106 -9.29 -1.05 11.82
CA TYR A 106 -9.60 -2.04 10.78
C TYR A 106 -8.46 -2.10 9.78
N PHE A 107 -8.45 -3.18 9.00
CA PHE A 107 -7.47 -3.40 7.94
C PHE A 107 -8.17 -3.42 6.59
N ILE A 108 -7.48 -2.87 5.60
CA ILE A 108 -7.80 -3.08 4.19
C ILE A 108 -6.75 -4.00 3.56
N SER A 109 -7.16 -4.80 2.59
CA SER A 109 -6.26 -5.57 1.73
C SER A 109 -6.08 -4.84 0.41
N ASP A 110 -4.83 -4.67 -0.01
CA ASP A 110 -4.52 -4.22 -1.36
C ASP A 110 -4.78 -5.33 -2.40
N PRO A 111 -4.64 -5.04 -3.72
CA PRO A 111 -4.90 -6.02 -4.77
C PRO A 111 -4.03 -7.29 -4.74
N ASP A 112 -2.87 -7.24 -4.08
CA ASP A 112 -1.92 -8.34 -3.97
C ASP A 112 -1.97 -9.04 -2.60
N GLY A 113 -2.84 -8.57 -1.69
CA GLY A 113 -3.08 -9.19 -0.39
C GLY A 113 -2.35 -8.55 0.79
N TYR A 114 -1.60 -7.46 0.58
CA TYR A 114 -0.94 -6.76 1.67
C TYR A 114 -1.97 -6.05 2.54
N TRP A 115 -1.83 -6.19 3.86
CA TRP A 115 -2.72 -5.56 4.82
C TRP A 115 -2.23 -4.15 5.17
N ILE A 116 -3.17 -3.22 5.25
CA ILE A 116 -2.92 -1.84 5.67
C ILE A 116 -3.82 -1.53 6.86
N GLU A 117 -3.21 -1.23 8.00
CA GLU A 117 -3.87 -0.81 9.24
C GLU A 117 -4.34 0.65 9.14
N ILE A 118 -5.61 0.90 9.42
CA ILE A 118 -6.21 2.23 9.36
C ILE A 118 -6.48 2.77 10.77
N LEU A 119 -5.84 3.90 11.09
CA LEU A 119 -5.89 4.59 12.39
C LEU A 119 -6.41 6.03 12.25
N ASP A 120 -6.88 6.63 13.36
CA ASP A 120 -7.34 8.03 13.48
C ASP A 120 -6.40 8.96 14.26
#